data_AF-A0A367WRI8-F1
#
_entry.id   AF-A0A367WRI8-F1
#
_cell.length_a   1.000
_cell.length_b   1.000
_cell.length_c   1.000
_cell.angle_alpha   90.00
_cell.angle_beta   90.00
_cell.angle_gamma   90.00
#
_symmetry.space_group_name_H-M   'P 1'
#
loop_
_entity.id
_entity.type
_entity.pdbx_description
1 polymer ?
#
loop_
_entity_poly.entity_id
_entity_poly.type
_entity_poly.pdbx_seq_one_letter_code
_entity_poly.pdbx_strand_id
1 'polypeptide(L)'
;MGKDSKLTEAQVEFYSDKLCFLWEQYMKFLGVGIIASGATLGLLANAATQRLVTQEISLVFSLAIGLAGIGGACFLGCRWMCQIVMERQIYADPKVAKEYFALVNTSEPSALKYESRVEFYYWLNNRVKFVAAGCLISSWICAIWAVIYVVVTAA
;
A
#
# COMPACT_ATOMS: atom_id res chain seq x y z
N MET A 1 16.50 19.28 -23.86
CA MET A 1 15.55 18.32 -24.48
C MET A 1 14.17 18.65 -23.92
N GLY A 2 13.14 19.08 -24.64
CA GLY A 2 12.91 19.35 -26.05
C GLY A 2 11.62 20.20 -26.20
N LYS A 3 11.57 20.97 -27.29
CA LYS A 3 10.43 21.58 -28.02
C LYS A 3 9.10 21.84 -27.29
N ASP A 4 8.71 23.12 -27.28
CA ASP A 4 7.36 23.68 -27.41
C ASP A 4 6.18 22.69 -27.40
N SER A 5 5.91 22.09 -26.25
CA SER A 5 4.60 21.52 -25.95
C SER A 5 3.95 22.42 -24.92
N LYS A 6 3.36 23.53 -25.38
CA LYS A 6 2.46 24.33 -24.55
C LYS A 6 1.15 23.56 -24.46
N LEU A 7 1.04 22.69 -23.45
CA LEU A 7 -0.24 22.15 -23.01
C LEU A 7 -1.21 23.32 -22.88
N THR A 8 -2.38 23.23 -23.51
CA THR A 8 -3.43 24.23 -23.32
C THR A 8 -3.96 24.15 -21.90
N GLU A 9 -4.52 25.24 -21.37
CA GLU A 9 -5.15 25.24 -20.04
C GLU A 9 -6.21 24.13 -19.91
N ALA A 10 -7.02 23.93 -20.97
CA ALA A 10 -7.99 22.84 -21.02
C ALA A 10 -7.37 21.44 -20.95
N GLN A 11 -6.18 21.24 -21.55
CA GLN A 11 -5.45 19.98 -21.44
C GLN A 11 -4.88 19.79 -20.03
N VAL A 12 -4.32 20.84 -19.43
CA VAL A 12 -3.82 20.80 -18.04
C VAL A 12 -4.94 20.45 -17.08
N GLU A 13 -6.10 21.13 -17.20
CA GLU A 13 -7.28 20.88 -16.36
C GLU A 13 -7.79 19.45 -16.54
N PHE A 14 -7.92 18.97 -17.78
CA PHE A 14 -8.34 17.60 -18.07
C PHE A 14 -7.39 16.57 -17.44
N TYR A 15 -6.08 16.69 -17.64
CA TYR A 15 -5.12 15.73 -17.09
C TYR A 15 -5.03 15.81 -15.57
N SER A 16 -5.11 17.02 -14.99
CA SER A 16 -5.10 17.20 -13.54
C SER A 16 -6.30 16.52 -12.88
N ASP A 17 -7.52 16.69 -13.42
CA ASP A 17 -8.72 16.02 -12.93
C ASP A 17 -8.57 14.49 -12.96
N LYS A 18 -8.11 13.93 -14.09
CA LYS A 18 -7.91 12.48 -14.21
C LYS A 18 -6.82 11.95 -13.30
N LEU A 19 -5.74 12.70 -13.10
CA LEU A 19 -4.67 12.31 -12.18
C LEU A 19 -5.17 12.30 -10.73
N CYS A 20 -5.90 13.33 -10.30
CA CYS A 20 -6.53 13.38 -8.97
C CYS A 20 -7.49 12.20 -8.76
N PHE A 21 -8.35 11.92 -9.73
CA PHE A 21 -9.27 10.79 -9.66
C PHE A 21 -8.53 9.45 -9.54
N LEU A 22 -7.55 9.18 -10.42
CA LEU A 22 -6.77 7.94 -10.38
C LEU A 22 -6.02 7.77 -9.06
N TRP A 23 -5.48 8.87 -8.54
CA TRP A 23 -4.82 8.92 -7.25
C TRP A 23 -5.77 8.55 -6.11
N GLU A 24 -6.96 9.14 -6.05
CA GLU A 24 -7.97 8.82 -5.04
C GLU A 24 -8.37 7.35 -5.08
N GLN A 25 -8.62 6.80 -6.29
CA GLN A 25 -8.96 5.39 -6.45
C GLN A 25 -7.83 4.49 -5.97
N TYR A 26 -6.59 4.84 -6.30
CA TYR A 26 -5.42 4.11 -5.86
C TYR A 26 -5.26 4.14 -4.33
N MET A 27 -5.48 5.28 -3.69
CA MET A 27 -5.43 5.40 -2.22
C MET A 27 -6.55 4.63 -1.53
N LYS A 28 -7.76 4.59 -2.13
CA LYS A 28 -8.86 3.73 -1.68
C LYS A 28 -8.48 2.26 -1.78
N PHE A 29 -7.91 1.83 -2.91
CA PHE A 29 -7.45 0.45 -3.10
C PHE A 29 -6.41 0.05 -2.04
N LEU A 30 -5.40 0.88 -1.79
CA LEU A 30 -4.42 0.63 -0.72
C LEU A 30 -5.09 0.55 0.65
N GLY A 31 -6.06 1.43 0.94
CA GLY A 31 -6.83 1.40 2.18
C GLY A 31 -7.63 0.11 2.37
N VAL A 32 -8.31 -0.36 1.32
CA VAL A 32 -9.02 -1.64 1.32
C VAL A 32 -8.04 -2.79 1.57
N GLY A 33 -6.86 -2.78 0.94
CA GLY A 33 -5.82 -3.79 1.18
C GLY A 33 -5.37 -3.86 2.64
N ILE A 34 -5.11 -2.71 3.28
CA ILE A 34 -4.72 -2.63 4.69
C ILE A 34 -5.82 -3.22 5.58
N ILE A 35 -7.08 -2.80 5.38
CA ILE A 35 -8.22 -3.26 6.18
C ILE A 35 -8.42 -4.77 5.99
N ALA A 36 -8.35 -5.24 4.74
CA ALA A 36 -8.51 -6.65 4.40
C ALA A 36 -7.41 -7.52 5.04
N SER A 37 -6.15 -7.07 5.02
CA SER A 37 -5.06 -7.73 5.74
C SER A 37 -5.31 -7.75 7.26
N GLY A 38 -5.72 -6.63 7.86
CA GLY A 38 -6.03 -6.55 9.29
C GLY A 38 -7.18 -7.48 9.69
N ALA A 39 -8.26 -7.49 8.92
CA ALA A 39 -9.39 -8.40 9.13
C ALA A 39 -8.98 -9.87 8.99
N THR A 40 -8.15 -10.20 8.00
CA THR A 40 -7.63 -11.57 7.79
C THR A 40 -6.81 -12.02 9.00
N LEU A 41 -5.89 -11.18 9.49
CA LEU A 41 -5.11 -11.47 10.69
C LEU A 41 -6.01 -11.65 11.93
N GLY A 42 -7.01 -10.78 12.11
CA GLY A 42 -7.95 -10.86 13.22
C GLY A 42 -8.77 -12.15 13.21
N LEU A 43 -9.27 -12.55 12.04
CA LEU A 43 -10.02 -13.79 11.87
C LEU A 43 -9.16 -15.03 12.15
N LEU A 44 -7.93 -15.07 11.60
CA LEU A 44 -7.00 -16.17 11.84
C LEU A 44 -6.55 -16.23 13.31
N ALA A 45 -6.26 -15.09 13.93
CA ALA A 45 -5.93 -15.05 15.36
C ALA A 45 -7.09 -15.56 16.21
N ASN A 46 -8.32 -15.13 15.92
CA ASN A 46 -9.51 -15.60 16.61
C ASN A 46 -9.70 -17.12 16.46
N ALA A 47 -9.58 -17.68 15.25
CA ALA A 47 -9.68 -19.12 15.03
C ALA A 47 -8.60 -19.91 15.80
N ALA A 48 -7.37 -19.38 15.92
CA ALA A 48 -6.34 -19.96 16.76
C ALA A 48 -6.73 -19.96 18.25
N THR A 49 -7.27 -18.85 18.77
CA THR A 49 -7.72 -18.78 20.18
C THR A 49 -8.86 -19.74 20.50
N GLN A 50 -9.73 -20.02 19.52
CA GLN A 50 -10.82 -20.98 19.63
C GLN A 50 -10.35 -22.45 19.47
N ARG A 51 -9.03 -22.69 19.37
CA ARG A 51 -8.42 -24.02 19.20
C ARG A 51 -8.93 -24.77 17.96
N LEU A 52 -9.31 -24.03 16.91
CA LEU A 52 -9.72 -24.60 15.61
C LEU A 52 -8.52 -25.04 14.77
N VAL A 53 -7.29 -24.76 15.22
CA VAL A 53 -6.06 -25.09 14.52
C VAL A 53 -5.54 -26.43 15.00
N THR A 54 -5.69 -27.47 14.17
CA THR A 54 -5.12 -28.80 14.40
C THR A 54 -3.64 -28.85 14.01
N GLN A 55 -2.91 -29.88 14.44
CA GLN A 55 -1.50 -30.06 14.04
C GLN A 55 -1.33 -30.18 12.52
N GLU A 56 -2.30 -30.79 11.84
CA GLU A 56 -2.28 -31.05 10.40
C GLU A 56 -2.34 -29.77 9.57
N ILE A 57 -3.05 -28.74 10.05
CA ILE A 57 -3.20 -27.46 9.35
C ILE A 57 -2.28 -26.36 9.89
N SER A 58 -1.58 -26.60 11.00
CA SER A 58 -0.81 -25.59 11.74
C SER A 58 0.21 -24.85 10.86
N LEU A 59 0.90 -25.57 9.97
CA LEU A 59 1.88 -24.99 9.06
C LEU A 59 1.22 -24.07 8.02
N VAL A 60 0.16 -24.54 7.36
CA VAL A 60 -0.56 -23.76 6.35
C VAL A 60 -1.25 -22.54 6.98
N PHE A 61 -1.76 -22.70 8.20
CA PHE A 61 -2.36 -21.62 8.98
C PHE A 61 -1.34 -20.54 9.35
N SER A 62 -0.16 -20.95 9.81
CA SER A 62 0.94 -20.03 10.13
C SER A 62 1.42 -19.28 8.89
N LEU A 63 1.48 -19.97 7.74
CA LEU A 63 1.79 -19.36 6.46
C LEU A 63 0.73 -18.32 6.05
N ALA A 64 -0.55 -18.63 6.24
CA ALA A 64 -1.63 -17.69 5.97
C ALA A 64 -1.49 -16.40 6.80
N ILE A 65 -1.20 -16.52 8.10
CA ILE A 65 -0.94 -15.37 8.98
C ILE A 65 0.27 -14.57 8.47
N GLY A 66 1.40 -15.23 8.21
CA GLY A 66 2.62 -14.58 7.73
C GLY A 66 2.39 -13.81 6.43
N LEU A 67 1.69 -14.42 5.47
CA LEU A 67 1.36 -13.81 4.19
C LEU A 67 0.40 -12.61 4.35
N ALA A 68 -0.61 -12.70 5.21
CA ALA A 68 -1.50 -11.57 5.48
C ALA A 68 -0.76 -10.39 6.12
N GLY A 69 0.17 -10.69 7.03
CA GLY A 69 1.03 -9.70 7.69
C GLY A 69 1.97 -9.00 6.71
N ILE A 70 2.67 -9.77 5.87
CA ILE A 70 3.53 -9.23 4.81
C ILE A 70 2.71 -8.37 3.85
N GLY A 71 1.55 -8.87 3.40
CA GLY A 71 0.64 -8.12 2.52
C GLY A 71 0.23 -6.77 3.12
N GLY A 72 -0.18 -6.77 4.39
CA GLY A 72 -0.58 -5.55 5.11
C GLY A 72 0.56 -4.56 5.27
N ALA A 73 1.76 -5.03 5.65
CA ALA A 73 2.95 -4.20 5.74
C ALA A 73 3.33 -3.59 4.38
N CYS A 74 3.23 -4.36 3.30
CA CYS A 74 3.46 -3.88 1.95
C CYS A 74 2.43 -2.83 1.53
N PHE A 75 1.14 -3.01 1.82
CA PHE A 75 0.11 -1.98 1.55
C PHE A 75 0.35 -0.69 2.33
N LEU A 76 0.74 -0.79 3.61
CA LEU A 76 1.12 0.38 4.42
C LEU A 76 2.34 1.09 3.84
N GLY A 77 3.38 0.34 3.44
CA GLY A 77 4.56 0.88 2.78
C GLY A 77 4.22 1.59 1.47
N CYS A 78 3.40 0.98 0.62
CA CYS A 78 2.87 1.60 -0.60
C CYS A 78 2.15 2.91 -0.30
N ARG A 79 1.25 2.91 0.70
CA ARG A 79 0.51 4.11 1.09
C ARG A 79 1.44 5.25 1.51
N TRP A 80 2.43 4.93 2.34
CA TRP A 80 3.41 5.89 2.83
C TRP A 80 4.28 6.46 1.71
N MET A 81 4.83 5.61 0.84
CA MET A 81 5.64 6.04 -0.31
C MET A 81 4.85 6.93 -1.26
N CYS A 82 3.60 6.58 -1.52
CA CYS A 82 2.71 7.35 -2.39
C CYS A 82 2.41 8.72 -1.80
N GLN A 83 2.21 8.85 -0.49
CA GLN A 83 2.05 10.14 0.17
C GLN A 83 3.27 11.05 -0.07
N ILE A 84 4.48 10.53 0.09
CA ILE A 84 5.73 11.28 -0.15
C ILE A 84 5.81 11.75 -1.61
N VAL A 85 5.43 10.89 -2.55
CA VAL A 85 5.40 11.21 -3.97
C VAL A 85 4.44 12.36 -4.29
N MET A 86 3.23 12.36 -3.72
CA MET A 86 2.26 13.44 -3.94
C MET A 86 2.66 14.74 -3.28
N GLU A 87 3.16 14.68 -2.04
CA GLU A 87 3.71 15.85 -1.35
C GLU A 87 4.77 16.54 -2.24
N ARG A 88 5.62 15.75 -2.89
CA ARG A 88 6.62 16.27 -3.82
C ARG A 88 6.01 16.99 -5.03
N GLN A 89 4.94 16.45 -5.62
CA GLN A 89 4.25 17.08 -6.76
C GLN A 89 3.61 18.41 -6.38
N ILE A 90 3.04 18.51 -5.17
CA ILE A 90 2.46 19.74 -4.64
C ILE A 90 3.55 20.82 -4.44
N TYR A 91 4.73 20.41 -3.97
CA TYR A 91 5.79 21.35 -3.65
C TYR A 91 6.53 21.93 -4.86
N ALA A 92 6.30 21.45 -6.08
CA ALA A 92 6.80 21.96 -7.38
C ALA A 92 8.27 22.47 -7.41
N ASP A 93 8.59 23.59 -6.74
CA ASP A 93 9.93 24.00 -6.35
C ASP A 93 10.26 23.65 -4.87
N PRO A 94 11.12 22.63 -4.64
CA PRO A 94 11.51 22.20 -3.30
C PRO A 94 12.25 23.24 -2.47
N LYS A 95 12.97 24.16 -3.11
CA LYS A 95 13.75 25.19 -2.41
C LYS A 95 12.80 26.19 -1.76
N VAL A 96 11.81 26.65 -2.53
CA VAL A 96 10.76 27.56 -2.06
C VAL A 96 9.94 26.88 -0.96
N ALA A 97 9.62 25.60 -1.11
CA ALA A 97 8.89 24.85 -0.08
C ALA A 97 9.69 24.75 1.24
N LYS A 98 11.01 24.52 1.19
CA LYS A 98 11.87 24.50 2.38
C LYS A 98 11.94 25.86 3.07
N GLU A 99 12.07 26.93 2.30
CA GLU A 99 12.04 28.31 2.83
C GLU A 99 10.72 28.60 3.55
N TYR A 100 9.59 28.17 2.99
CA TYR A 100 8.29 28.27 3.66
C TYR A 100 8.29 27.55 5.01
N PHE A 101 8.71 26.28 5.09
CA PHE A 101 8.71 25.52 6.34
C PHE A 101 9.67 26.09 7.39
N ALA A 102 10.80 26.65 6.95
CA ALA A 102 11.72 27.39 7.82
C ALA A 102 11.09 28.67 8.37
N LEU A 103 10.39 29.45 7.52
CA LEU A 103 9.69 30.68 7.91
C LEU A 103 8.57 30.43 8.91
N VAL A 104 7.80 29.36 8.73
CA VAL A 104 6.72 28.99 9.65
C VAL A 104 7.20 28.23 10.89
N ASN A 105 8.51 28.02 11.04
CA ASN A 105 9.16 27.33 12.15
C ASN A 105 8.57 25.92 12.42
N THR A 106 8.38 25.14 11.35
CA THR A 106 7.87 23.77 11.45
C THR A 106 8.79 22.77 10.77
N SER A 107 8.65 21.49 11.10
CA SER A 107 9.51 20.44 10.55
C SER A 107 9.21 20.17 9.08
N GLU A 108 10.25 20.10 8.25
CA GLU A 108 10.09 19.73 6.84
C GLU A 108 9.45 18.34 6.65
N PRO A 109 8.50 18.20 5.71
CA PRO A 109 7.95 16.92 5.29
C PRO A 109 9.00 15.98 4.71
N SER A 110 8.72 14.67 4.75
CA SER A 110 9.62 13.62 4.25
C SER A 110 9.97 13.81 2.76
N ALA A 111 9.04 14.36 1.97
CA ALA A 111 9.23 14.66 0.55
C ALA A 111 10.31 15.73 0.26
N LEU A 112 10.61 16.60 1.22
CA LEU A 112 11.66 17.63 1.10
C LEU A 112 12.99 17.17 1.71
N LYS A 113 12.94 16.28 2.70
CA LYS A 113 14.14 15.70 3.35
C LYS A 113 14.88 14.69 2.49
N TYR A 114 14.17 13.93 1.65
CA TYR A 114 14.73 12.79 0.91
C TYR A 114 14.54 12.89 -0.61
N GLU A 115 14.92 14.01 -1.21
CA GLU A 115 14.69 14.28 -2.64
C GLU A 115 15.26 13.21 -3.57
N SER A 116 16.47 12.72 -3.28
CA SER A 116 17.14 11.69 -4.08
C SER A 116 16.48 10.30 -3.98
N ARG A 117 15.54 10.11 -3.05
CA ARG A 117 14.85 8.84 -2.84
C ARG A 117 13.49 8.77 -3.51
N VAL A 118 12.97 9.87 -4.05
CA VAL A 118 11.63 9.91 -4.66
C VAL A 118 11.53 8.96 -5.85
N GLU A 119 12.53 8.94 -6.74
CA GLU A 119 12.58 7.99 -7.87
C GLU A 119 12.63 6.54 -7.40
N PHE A 120 13.40 6.28 -6.34
CA PHE A 120 13.44 4.97 -5.71
C PHE A 120 12.08 4.57 -5.12
N TYR A 121 11.35 5.50 -4.50
CA TYR A 121 10.00 5.24 -3.98
C TYR A 121 9.00 4.94 -5.09
N TYR A 122 9.07 5.63 -6.24
CA TYR A 122 8.28 5.27 -7.42
C TYR A 122 8.57 3.85 -7.90
N TRP A 123 9.86 3.52 -8.06
CA TRP A 123 10.29 2.20 -8.51
C TRP A 123 9.86 1.10 -7.54
N LEU A 124 10.05 1.32 -6.24
CA LEU A 124 9.74 0.36 -5.20
C LEU A 124 8.23 0.16 -5.08
N ASN A 125 7.44 1.24 -5.06
CA ASN A 125 5.99 1.17 -4.99
C ASN A 125 5.39 0.35 -6.14
N ASN A 126 5.93 0.51 -7.36
CA ASN A 126 5.47 -0.23 -8.53
C ASN A 126 5.65 -1.75 -8.41
N ARG A 127 6.61 -2.22 -7.61
CA ARG A 127 6.86 -3.64 -7.37
C ARG A 127 6.10 -4.14 -6.15
N VAL A 128 6.18 -3.40 -5.04
CA VAL A 128 5.63 -3.78 -3.75
C VAL A 128 4.11 -3.91 -3.78
N LYS A 129 3.41 -3.11 -4.60
CA LYS A 129 1.95 -3.20 -4.72
C LYS A 129 1.45 -4.57 -5.21
N PHE A 130 2.19 -5.21 -6.11
CA PHE A 130 1.85 -6.54 -6.62
C PHE A 130 2.20 -7.64 -5.61
N VAL A 131 3.30 -7.46 -4.88
CA VAL A 131 3.66 -8.34 -3.75
C VAL A 131 2.58 -8.27 -2.67
N ALA A 132 2.11 -7.06 -2.32
CA ALA A 132 1.06 -6.84 -1.34
C ALA A 132 -0.22 -7.62 -1.69
N ALA A 133 -0.70 -7.44 -2.92
CA ALA A 133 -1.89 -8.13 -3.41
C ALA A 133 -1.67 -9.65 -3.49
N GLY A 134 -0.52 -10.09 -4.02
CA GLY A 134 -0.18 -11.51 -4.13
C GLY A 134 -0.15 -12.20 -2.77
N CYS A 135 0.54 -11.62 -1.79
CA CYS A 135 0.59 -12.16 -0.43
C CYS A 135 -0.80 -12.25 0.21
N LEU A 136 -1.65 -11.23 0.06
CA LEU A 136 -3.01 -11.26 0.62
C LEU A 136 -3.86 -12.36 -0.03
N ILE A 137 -3.82 -12.49 -1.36
CA ILE A 137 -4.55 -13.53 -2.08
C ILE A 137 -4.04 -14.93 -1.69
N SER A 138 -2.72 -15.13 -1.63
CA SER A 138 -2.13 -16.40 -1.21
C SER A 138 -2.50 -16.74 0.24
N SER A 139 -2.56 -15.74 1.13
CA SER A 139 -3.04 -15.92 2.50
C SER A 139 -4.47 -16.45 2.53
N TRP A 140 -5.37 -15.88 1.72
CA TRP A 140 -6.76 -16.35 1.63
C TRP A 140 -6.87 -17.77 1.07
N ILE A 141 -6.07 -18.10 0.06
CA ILE A 141 -6.02 -19.46 -0.49
C ILE A 141 -5.62 -20.46 0.60
N CYS A 142 -4.57 -20.16 1.37
CA CYS A 142 -4.14 -21.00 2.50
C CYS A 142 -5.23 -21.12 3.58
N ALA A 143 -5.88 -20.02 3.95
CA ALA A 143 -6.93 -20.01 4.96
C ALA A 143 -8.16 -20.83 4.52
N ILE A 144 -8.62 -20.64 3.28
CA ILE A 144 -9.75 -21.40 2.72
C ILE A 144 -9.42 -22.89 2.64
N TRP A 145 -8.21 -23.24 2.17
CA TRP A 145 -7.76 -24.61 2.12
C TRP A 145 -7.76 -25.27 3.50
N ALA A 146 -7.26 -24.57 4.52
CA ALA A 146 -7.24 -25.08 5.90
C ALA A 146 -8.66 -25.35 6.42
N VAL A 147 -9.62 -24.47 6.13
CA VAL A 147 -11.02 -24.67 6.49
C VAL A 147 -11.63 -25.87 5.76
N ILE A 148 -11.44 -25.99 4.45
CA ILE A 148 -11.96 -27.11 3.66
C ILE A 148 -11.39 -28.43 4.16
N TYR A 149 -10.08 -28.49 4.43
CA TYR A 149 -9.43 -29.68 4.94
C TYR A 149 -10.08 -30.15 6.24
N VAL A 150 -10.21 -29.26 7.23
CA VAL A 150 -10.85 -29.57 8.52
C VAL A 150 -12.28 -30.08 8.35
N VAL A 151 -13.08 -29.42 7.50
CA VAL A 151 -14.48 -29.81 7.25
C VAL A 151 -14.57 -31.20 6.61
N VAL A 152 -13.70 -31.50 5.63
CA VAL A 152 -13.70 -32.78 4.93
C VAL A 152 -13.21 -33.92 5.82
N THR A 153 -12.19 -33.70 6.64
CA THR A 153 -11.65 -34.73 7.54
C THR A 153 -12.51 -34.97 8.78
N ALA A 154 -13.39 -34.03 9.13
CA ALA A 154 -14.31 -34.16 10.27
C ALA A 154 -15.65 -34.82 9.91
N ALA A 155 -15.93 -35.03 8.62
CA ALA A 155 -17.13 -35.70 8.09
C ALA A 155 -16.88 -37.20 7.88
#